data_AF-A0A382KF34-F1
#
_entry.id   AF-A0A382KF34-F1
#
_cell.length_a   1.000
_cell.length_b   1.000
_cell.length_c   1.000
_cell.angle_alpha   90.00
_cell.angle_beta   90.00
_cell.angle_gamma   90.00
#
_symmetry.space_group_name_H-M   'P 1'
#
loop_
_entity.id
_entity.type
_entity.pdbx_description
1 polymer ?
#
loop_
_entity_poly.entity_id
_entity_poly.type
_entity_poly.pdbx_seq_one_letter_code
_entity_poly.pdbx_strand_id
1 'polypeptide(L)'
;MPAKLTLNKLAENLILGSNSHFSSEDFEKIIKEKWQQEIPVSTLKRLKKKLSTHNYLIETNEDDYLPIPVALQKIKNLSLSVRLNSFEINKKVFFPGHRLIPFISNEKKESELTFLSLDNNEIPKQKLPFLIEDIVPYYEYSNPTHFPDEIRLNNWVLEKSSLLVTAWDITDIIHQNRLKEGDFLCIKLVNYEKGVFQIQPCQKSTMHLARLKIRSLFVSMETILTELCASDSFCSIDLKKQLLCTLFHIDKSLLNIPAFSLMDFIESLTELEVIGSEEDGGRLVPGSKNYLNKSVCEEKPRVSKGETGSLDMIFQDLKLAFNKDEFVSILYTIMGSETYKLESVFKILFGGEGKIFSNQSQHEIFYKHLRKL
;
A
#
# COMPACT_ATOMS: atom_id res chain seq x y z
N MET A 1 13.93 29.51 27.27
CA MET A 1 13.29 30.47 26.34
C MET A 1 12.40 29.67 25.38
N PRO A 2 11.11 30.02 25.20
CA PRO A 2 10.29 29.34 24.19
C PRO A 2 10.89 29.57 22.81
N ALA A 3 10.94 28.51 21.99
CA ALA A 3 11.50 28.57 20.65
C ALA A 3 10.77 29.63 19.82
N LYS A 4 11.52 30.54 19.18
CA LYS A 4 10.99 31.59 18.31
C LYS A 4 10.09 30.95 17.24
N LEU A 5 8.81 31.34 17.20
CA LEU A 5 7.86 30.82 16.22
C LEU A 5 8.31 31.25 14.82
N THR A 6 8.64 30.28 13.97
CA THR A 6 8.94 30.53 12.56
C THR A 6 7.66 30.42 11.74
N LEU A 7 7.62 31.09 10.58
CA LEU A 7 6.47 31.01 9.69
C LEU A 7 6.17 29.58 9.22
N ASN A 8 7.21 28.76 8.99
CA ASN A 8 7.03 27.32 8.70
C ASN A 8 6.38 26.58 9.88
N LYS A 9 6.79 26.87 11.12
CA LYS A 9 6.20 26.23 12.31
C LYS A 9 4.75 26.69 12.54
N LEU A 10 4.43 27.95 12.22
CA LEU A 10 3.05 28.43 12.24
C LEU A 10 2.20 27.69 11.20
N ALA A 11 2.68 27.58 9.96
CA ALA A 11 2.01 26.83 8.90
C ALA A 11 1.78 25.36 9.30
N GLU A 12 2.80 24.70 9.84
CA GLU A 12 2.71 23.33 10.33
C GLU A 12 1.64 23.17 11.42
N ASN A 13 1.68 24.04 12.43
CA ASN A 13 0.69 24.02 13.52
C ASN A 13 -0.74 24.26 13.02
N LEU A 14 -0.91 25.04 11.94
CA LEU A 14 -2.22 25.26 11.32
C LEU A 14 -2.73 24.01 10.62
N ILE A 15 -1.86 23.31 9.88
CA ILE A 15 -2.22 22.06 9.21
C ILE A 15 -2.60 21.00 10.23
N LEU A 16 -1.74 20.75 11.22
CA LEU A 16 -1.95 19.74 12.26
C LEU A 16 -3.13 20.07 13.19
N GLY A 17 -3.44 21.36 13.37
CA GLY A 17 -4.57 21.82 14.16
C GLY A 17 -5.88 21.96 13.38
N SER A 18 -5.90 21.66 12.09
CA SER A 18 -7.08 21.83 11.25
C SER A 18 -8.08 20.69 11.47
N ASN A 19 -9.31 21.08 11.82
CA ASN A 19 -10.41 20.16 12.13
C ASN A 19 -11.56 20.24 11.11
N SER A 20 -11.35 20.93 9.99
CA SER A 20 -12.31 21.06 8.91
C SER A 20 -11.61 21.09 7.56
N HIS A 21 -12.37 20.82 6.51
CA HIS A 21 -11.96 21.10 5.16
C HIS A 21 -11.64 22.60 4.99
N PHE A 22 -10.62 22.93 4.19
CA PHE A 22 -10.21 24.31 3.97
C PHE A 22 -9.57 24.48 2.59
N SER A 23 -9.68 25.68 2.02
CA SER A 23 -9.02 26.03 0.77
C SER A 23 -7.61 26.60 0.98
N SER A 24 -6.82 26.61 -0.07
CA SER A 24 -5.51 27.26 -0.14
C SER A 24 -5.58 28.76 0.20
N GLU A 25 -6.71 29.41 -0.10
CA GLU A 25 -6.99 30.81 0.25
C GLU A 25 -7.31 30.99 1.73
N ASP A 26 -8.12 30.10 2.32
CA ASP A 26 -8.41 30.11 3.75
C ASP A 26 -7.12 29.96 4.56
N PHE A 27 -6.26 29.05 4.14
CA PHE A 27 -4.94 28.84 4.75
C PHE A 27 -4.07 30.10 4.69
N GLU A 28 -4.00 30.75 3.52
CA GLU A 28 -3.25 32.00 3.34
C GLU A 28 -3.80 33.13 4.22
N LYS A 29 -5.13 33.26 4.29
CA LYS A 29 -5.81 34.26 5.13
C LYS A 29 -5.46 34.06 6.61
N ILE A 30 -5.60 32.84 7.13
CA ILE A 30 -5.32 32.53 8.54
C ILE A 30 -3.83 32.74 8.87
N ILE A 31 -2.92 32.39 7.95
CA ILE A 31 -1.49 32.65 8.13
C ILE A 31 -1.20 34.15 8.26
N LYS A 32 -1.77 34.98 7.37
CA LYS A 32 -1.57 36.44 7.43
C LYS A 32 -2.13 37.03 8.72
N GLU A 33 -3.32 36.60 9.13
CA GLU A 33 -3.96 37.04 10.38
C GLU A 33 -3.12 36.69 11.62
N LYS A 34 -2.54 35.49 11.68
CA LYS A 34 -1.74 35.04 12.83
C LYS A 34 -0.30 35.55 12.84
N TRP A 35 0.32 35.75 11.67
CA TRP A 35 1.71 36.20 11.58
C TRP A 35 1.87 37.69 11.89
N GLN A 36 0.87 38.52 11.57
CA GLN A 36 0.81 39.95 11.88
C GLN A 36 2.00 40.79 11.35
N GLN A 37 2.72 40.27 10.35
CA GLN A 37 3.80 40.96 9.64
C GLN A 37 3.63 40.73 8.14
N GLU A 38 4.28 41.56 7.32
CA GLU A 38 4.28 41.37 5.87
C GLU A 38 5.01 40.07 5.52
N ILE A 39 4.37 39.23 4.69
CA ILE A 39 4.94 37.98 4.21
C ILE A 39 5.20 38.15 2.71
N PRO A 40 6.45 37.94 2.24
CA PRO A 40 6.74 37.98 0.81
C PRO A 40 5.86 37.01 0.02
N VAL A 41 5.33 37.44 -1.12
CA VAL A 41 4.46 36.63 -1.99
C VAL A 41 5.12 35.31 -2.40
N SER A 42 6.42 35.32 -2.66
CA SER A 42 7.20 34.10 -2.96
C SER A 42 7.20 33.09 -1.81
N THR A 43 7.19 33.57 -0.56
CA THR A 43 7.14 32.72 0.63
C THR A 43 5.75 32.12 0.80
N LEU A 44 4.69 32.91 0.59
CA LEU A 44 3.31 32.40 0.61
C LEU A 44 3.08 31.33 -0.46
N LYS A 45 3.52 31.58 -1.71
CA LYS A 45 3.47 30.57 -2.78
C LYS A 45 4.17 29.28 -2.41
N ARG A 46 5.34 29.36 -1.76
CA ARG A 46 6.07 28.18 -1.28
C ARG A 46 5.33 27.43 -0.18
N LEU A 47 4.64 28.14 0.73
CA LEU A 47 3.84 27.50 1.78
C LEU A 47 2.62 26.79 1.20
N LYS A 48 1.90 27.43 0.27
CA LYS A 48 0.76 26.82 -0.44
C LYS A 48 1.18 25.56 -1.20
N LYS A 49 2.32 25.60 -1.91
CA LYS A 49 2.85 24.44 -2.63
C LYS A 49 3.15 23.24 -1.72
N LYS A 50 3.39 23.44 -0.42
CA LYS A 50 3.60 22.34 0.54
C LYS A 50 2.30 21.62 0.93
N LEU A 51 1.13 22.23 0.71
CA LEU A 51 -0.15 21.64 1.11
C LEU A 51 -0.45 20.36 0.33
N SER A 52 -0.23 20.36 -0.98
CA SER A 52 -0.47 19.20 -1.86
C SER A 52 0.40 17.99 -1.51
N THR A 53 1.64 18.23 -1.09
CA THR A 53 2.58 17.16 -0.70
C THR A 53 2.56 16.83 0.79
N HIS A 54 1.65 17.41 1.58
CA HIS A 54 1.67 17.23 3.03
C HIS A 54 1.12 15.86 3.43
N ASN A 55 1.79 15.16 4.36
CA ASN A 55 1.37 13.82 4.78
C ASN A 55 -0.02 13.78 5.43
N TYR A 56 -0.37 14.84 6.16
CA TYR A 56 -1.66 14.97 6.88
C TYR A 56 -2.80 15.61 6.07
N LEU A 57 -2.56 15.95 4.80
CA LEU A 57 -3.57 16.54 3.93
C LEU A 57 -3.84 15.66 2.72
N ILE A 58 -5.09 15.66 2.30
CA ILE A 58 -5.57 15.07 1.07
C ILE A 58 -6.06 16.23 0.21
N GLU A 59 -5.46 16.42 -0.95
CA GLU A 59 -5.97 17.35 -1.96
C GLU A 59 -7.22 16.73 -2.59
N THR A 60 -8.36 17.43 -2.51
CA THR A 60 -9.64 16.92 -3.03
C THR A 60 -10.03 17.58 -4.35
N ASN A 61 -9.72 18.88 -4.48
CA ASN A 61 -9.71 19.65 -5.72
C ASN A 61 -8.43 20.50 -5.70
N GLU A 62 -7.99 21.04 -6.83
CA GLU A 62 -6.68 21.72 -7.01
C GLU A 62 -6.34 22.84 -5.99
N ASP A 63 -7.31 23.31 -5.20
CA ASP A 63 -7.13 24.30 -4.14
C ASP A 63 -7.75 23.91 -2.77
N ASP A 64 -8.31 22.71 -2.65
CA ASP A 64 -9.11 22.25 -1.52
C ASP A 64 -8.44 21.09 -0.78
N TYR A 65 -8.31 21.20 0.55
CA TYR A 65 -7.58 20.24 1.37
C TYR A 65 -8.43 19.64 2.48
N LEU A 66 -8.46 18.31 2.56
CA LEU A 66 -9.07 17.53 3.62
C LEU A 66 -8.00 17.04 4.60
N PRO A 67 -8.04 17.46 5.88
CA PRO A 67 -7.17 16.88 6.90
C PRO A 67 -7.48 15.40 7.17
N ILE A 68 -6.44 14.56 7.23
CA ILE A 68 -6.56 13.14 7.57
C ILE A 68 -7.33 12.92 8.90
N PRO A 69 -7.08 13.67 10.00
CA PRO A 69 -7.84 13.50 11.24
C PRO A 69 -9.35 13.65 11.07
N VAL A 70 -9.80 14.54 10.15
CA VAL A 70 -11.22 14.75 9.85
C VAL A 70 -11.80 13.54 9.14
N ALA A 71 -11.09 12.98 8.15
CA ALA A 71 -11.48 11.75 7.47
C ALA A 71 -11.60 10.58 8.45
N LEU A 72 -10.58 10.38 9.29
CA LEU A 72 -10.55 9.32 10.32
C LEU A 72 -11.70 9.46 11.33
N GLN A 73 -12.03 10.68 11.74
CA GLN A 73 -13.14 10.91 12.68
C GLN A 73 -14.49 10.50 12.09
N LYS A 74 -14.72 10.70 10.78
CA LYS A 74 -15.94 10.24 10.09
C LYS A 74 -16.04 8.71 10.10
N ILE A 75 -14.92 8.01 9.98
CA ILE A 75 -14.85 6.54 9.85
C ILE A 75 -14.36 5.82 11.11
N LYS A 76 -14.32 6.48 12.27
CA LYS A 76 -13.80 5.94 13.53
C LYS A 76 -14.41 4.61 14.01
N ASN A 77 -15.59 4.25 13.51
CA ASN A 77 -16.28 3.02 13.85
C ASN A 77 -16.08 1.90 12.82
N LEU A 78 -15.46 2.21 11.68
CA LEU A 78 -15.15 1.23 10.65
C LEU A 78 -13.98 0.37 11.13
N SER A 79 -14.20 -0.93 11.18
CA SER A 79 -13.13 -1.91 11.41
C SER A 79 -12.59 -2.42 10.08
N LEU A 80 -11.34 -2.85 10.04
CA LEU A 80 -10.77 -3.60 8.92
C LEU A 80 -10.98 -5.09 9.15
N SER A 81 -11.19 -5.86 8.10
CA SER A 81 -11.21 -7.32 8.17
C SER A 81 -9.99 -7.87 7.46
N VAL A 82 -9.21 -8.66 8.18
CA VAL A 82 -8.02 -9.33 7.65
C VAL A 82 -8.21 -10.83 7.70
N ARG A 83 -8.35 -11.46 6.54
CA ARG A 83 -8.51 -12.91 6.42
C ARG A 83 -7.16 -13.61 6.67
N LEU A 84 -7.17 -14.60 7.55
CA LEU A 84 -6.00 -15.43 7.85
C LEU A 84 -5.88 -16.55 6.82
N ASN A 85 -4.71 -16.67 6.21
CA ASN A 85 -4.40 -17.76 5.28
C ASN A 85 -3.77 -18.96 6.00
N SER A 86 -3.55 -20.05 5.27
CA SER A 86 -2.91 -21.25 5.80
C SER A 86 -1.52 -20.98 6.39
N PHE A 87 -0.74 -20.08 5.80
CA PHE A 87 0.60 -19.72 6.28
C PHE A 87 0.56 -19.08 7.68
N GLU A 88 -0.27 -18.05 7.87
CA GLU A 88 -0.44 -17.35 9.15
C GLU A 88 -0.97 -18.29 10.24
N ILE A 89 -1.94 -19.15 9.91
CA ILE A 89 -2.49 -20.14 10.85
C ILE A 89 -1.44 -21.17 11.26
N ASN A 90 -0.68 -21.70 10.29
CA ASN A 90 0.33 -22.73 10.55
C ASN A 90 1.52 -22.19 11.34
N LYS A 91 1.96 -20.97 11.01
CA LYS A 91 3.08 -20.30 11.68
C LYS A 91 2.65 -19.58 12.97
N LYS A 92 1.34 -19.42 13.20
CA LYS A 92 0.72 -18.72 14.33
C LYS A 92 1.18 -17.27 14.46
N VAL A 93 1.40 -16.63 13.31
CA VAL A 93 1.85 -15.25 13.23
C VAL A 93 0.91 -14.42 12.35
N PHE A 94 0.87 -13.12 12.61
CA PHE A 94 0.11 -12.15 11.85
C PHE A 94 1.04 -11.09 11.23
N PHE A 95 0.79 -10.78 9.96
CA PHE A 95 1.54 -9.77 9.19
C PHE A 95 0.63 -8.60 8.77
N PRO A 96 0.76 -7.38 9.29
CA PRO A 96 -0.13 -6.29 8.93
C PRO A 96 -0.11 -5.97 7.43
N GLY A 97 1.04 -5.53 6.91
CA GLY A 97 1.25 -5.19 5.51
C GLY A 97 0.24 -4.18 4.96
N HIS A 98 -0.02 -4.27 3.65
CA HIS A 98 -0.96 -3.38 2.98
C HIS A 98 -2.40 -3.55 3.48
N ARG A 99 -2.72 -4.65 4.19
CA ARG A 99 -4.07 -4.98 4.66
C ARG A 99 -4.58 -4.01 5.73
N LEU A 100 -3.70 -3.18 6.30
CA LEU A 100 -4.07 -2.09 7.21
C LEU A 100 -4.39 -0.77 6.52
N ILE A 101 -4.15 -0.63 5.22
CA ILE A 101 -4.49 0.59 4.50
C ILE A 101 -6.02 0.76 4.51
N PRO A 102 -6.55 1.96 4.85
CA PRO A 102 -5.82 3.23 4.95
C PRO A 102 -5.52 3.71 6.39
N PHE A 103 -5.55 2.83 7.39
CA PHE A 103 -5.37 3.20 8.79
C PHE A 103 -3.91 3.18 9.28
N ILE A 104 -2.98 2.77 8.43
CA ILE A 104 -1.55 2.88 8.71
C ILE A 104 -1.01 4.25 8.28
N SER A 105 -0.17 4.87 9.12
CA SER A 105 0.48 6.15 8.83
C SER A 105 1.85 5.92 8.21
N ASN A 106 2.13 6.57 7.07
CA ASN A 106 3.44 6.51 6.40
C ASN A 106 4.58 7.11 7.26
N GLU A 107 4.27 7.79 8.36
CA GLU A 107 5.27 8.32 9.29
C GLU A 107 5.79 7.29 10.29
N LYS A 108 5.15 6.11 10.35
CA LYS A 108 5.52 5.02 11.24
C LYS A 108 6.04 3.82 10.49
N LYS A 109 7.10 3.23 11.01
CA LYS A 109 7.50 1.89 10.57
C LYS A 109 6.47 0.86 11.05
N GLU A 110 6.27 -0.20 10.28
CA GLU A 110 5.35 -1.27 10.68
C GLU A 110 5.77 -1.92 12.02
N SER A 111 7.07 -2.01 12.29
CA SER A 111 7.61 -2.50 13.56
C SER A 111 7.23 -1.66 14.78
N GLU A 112 6.77 -0.42 14.60
CA GLU A 112 6.33 0.48 15.67
C GLU A 112 4.84 0.34 16.00
N LEU A 113 4.09 -0.47 15.25
CA LEU A 113 2.68 -0.69 15.51
C LEU A 113 2.46 -1.48 16.80
N THR A 114 1.32 -1.24 17.43
CA THR A 114 0.87 -1.95 18.62
C THR A 114 -0.52 -2.50 18.36
N PHE A 115 -0.71 -3.79 18.59
CA PHE A 115 -2.00 -4.45 18.52
C PHE A 115 -2.40 -4.92 19.91
N LEU A 116 -3.61 -4.58 20.30
CA LEU A 116 -4.21 -4.93 21.58
C LEU A 116 -5.24 -6.03 21.37
N SER A 117 -5.34 -6.96 22.31
CA SER A 117 -6.49 -7.86 22.41
C SER A 117 -7.74 -7.09 22.88
N LEU A 118 -8.89 -7.77 22.91
CA LEU A 118 -10.12 -7.22 23.48
C LEU A 118 -9.97 -6.81 24.95
N ASP A 119 -9.09 -7.50 25.68
CA ASP A 119 -8.78 -7.21 27.10
C ASP A 119 -7.75 -6.09 27.27
N ASN A 120 -7.38 -5.39 26.18
CA ASN A 120 -6.36 -4.34 26.11
C ASN A 120 -4.92 -4.83 26.43
N ASN A 121 -4.67 -6.13 26.36
CA ASN A 121 -3.32 -6.67 26.48
C ASN A 121 -2.60 -6.53 25.13
N GLU A 122 -1.35 -6.08 25.14
CA GLU A 122 -0.55 -6.01 23.92
C GLU A 122 -0.23 -7.43 23.41
N ILE A 123 -0.47 -7.65 22.12
CA ILE A 123 -0.13 -8.87 21.43
C ILE A 123 1.39 -8.87 21.21
N PRO A 124 2.12 -9.91 21.66
CA PRO A 124 3.56 -9.96 21.50
C PRO A 124 3.96 -9.90 20.02
N LYS A 125 4.97 -9.10 19.70
CA LYS A 125 5.59 -9.08 18.38
C LYS A 125 7.01 -9.62 18.43
N GLN A 126 7.41 -10.31 17.38
CA GLN A 126 8.69 -10.97 17.24
C GLN A 126 9.28 -10.64 15.88
N LYS A 127 10.61 -10.56 15.82
CA LYS A 127 11.33 -10.33 14.57
C LYS A 127 11.88 -11.67 14.07
N LEU A 128 11.30 -12.20 13.00
CA LEU A 128 11.52 -13.57 12.53
C LEU A 128 11.87 -13.63 11.04
N PRO A 129 12.77 -14.54 10.63
CA PRO A 129 13.12 -14.71 9.22
C PRO A 129 12.07 -15.56 8.50
N PHE A 130 11.61 -15.08 7.34
CA PHE A 130 10.70 -15.80 6.45
C PHE A 130 11.18 -15.70 5.00
N LEU A 131 10.85 -16.68 4.16
CA LEU A 131 11.26 -16.64 2.76
C LEU A 131 10.69 -15.40 2.07
N ILE A 132 11.46 -14.84 1.14
CA ILE A 132 11.06 -13.62 0.42
C ILE A 132 9.69 -13.83 -0.26
N GLU A 133 9.53 -14.97 -0.95
CA GLU A 133 8.30 -15.35 -1.65
C GLU A 133 7.07 -15.47 -0.74
N ASP A 134 7.26 -15.88 0.51
CA ASP A 134 6.16 -16.02 1.49
C ASP A 134 5.69 -14.66 2.01
N ILE A 135 6.54 -13.63 1.96
CA ILE A 135 6.32 -12.35 2.63
C ILE A 135 5.93 -11.23 1.68
N VAL A 136 6.56 -11.16 0.50
CA VAL A 136 6.31 -10.09 -0.48
C VAL A 136 4.82 -9.85 -0.76
N PRO A 137 3.95 -10.88 -0.86
CA PRO A 137 2.52 -10.67 -1.09
C PRO A 137 1.82 -9.80 -0.03
N TYR A 138 2.26 -9.78 1.23
CA TYR A 138 1.66 -8.92 2.25
C TYR A 138 1.97 -7.44 2.06
N TYR A 139 2.99 -7.10 1.27
CA TYR A 139 3.47 -5.72 1.13
C TYR A 139 3.27 -5.13 -0.26
N GLU A 140 2.61 -5.85 -1.18
CA GLU A 140 2.41 -5.46 -2.59
C GLU A 140 1.97 -4.00 -2.79
N TYR A 141 1.02 -3.51 -1.99
CA TYR A 141 0.51 -2.13 -2.09
C TYR A 141 1.02 -1.19 -0.99
N SER A 142 1.99 -1.64 -0.19
CA SER A 142 2.51 -0.85 0.93
C SER A 142 3.41 0.27 0.44
N ASN A 143 3.41 1.39 1.17
CA ASN A 143 4.45 2.38 1.00
C ASN A 143 5.81 1.76 1.37
N PRO A 144 6.92 2.11 0.67
CA PRO A 144 8.25 1.56 0.94
C PRO A 144 8.69 1.68 2.41
N THR A 145 8.20 2.70 3.14
CA THR A 145 8.46 2.88 4.59
C THR A 145 7.95 1.72 5.47
N HIS A 146 7.00 0.93 4.97
CA HIS A 146 6.45 -0.24 5.66
C HIS A 146 7.08 -1.56 5.21
N PHE A 147 7.83 -1.57 4.09
CA PHE A 147 8.45 -2.77 3.59
C PHE A 147 9.61 -3.21 4.50
N PRO A 148 9.78 -4.52 4.78
CA PRO A 148 10.92 -5.02 5.56
C PRO A 148 12.25 -4.77 4.82
N ASP A 149 13.17 -4.04 5.44
CA ASP A 149 14.44 -3.60 4.85
C ASP A 149 15.63 -4.57 5.11
N GLU A 150 15.45 -5.55 5.99
CA GLU A 150 16.52 -6.47 6.40
C GLU A 150 16.43 -7.82 5.68
N ILE A 151 17.33 -8.03 4.70
CA ILE A 151 17.44 -9.28 3.93
C ILE A 151 18.58 -10.15 4.46
N ARG A 152 18.30 -11.43 4.70
CA ARG A 152 19.28 -12.49 4.94
C ARG A 152 19.48 -13.30 3.67
N LEU A 153 20.52 -12.96 2.93
CA LEU A 153 20.89 -13.66 1.70
C LEU A 153 21.46 -15.03 1.99
N ASN A 154 20.97 -16.04 1.26
CA ASN A 154 21.58 -17.35 1.23
C ASN A 154 22.50 -17.44 0.01
N ASN A 155 23.80 -17.31 0.25
CA ASN A 155 24.83 -17.25 -0.80
C ASN A 155 24.99 -18.56 -1.60
N TRP A 156 24.36 -19.66 -1.15
CA TRP A 156 24.44 -20.97 -1.79
C TRP A 156 23.18 -21.31 -2.58
N VAL A 157 22.00 -20.92 -2.08
CA VAL A 157 20.69 -21.13 -2.71
C VAL A 157 19.85 -19.88 -2.51
N LEU A 158 19.82 -19.00 -3.51
CA LEU A 158 19.19 -17.68 -3.40
C LEU A 158 17.68 -17.74 -3.11
N GLU A 159 16.98 -18.77 -3.60
CA GLU A 159 15.56 -19.02 -3.28
C GLU A 159 15.31 -19.24 -1.78
N LYS A 160 16.35 -19.60 -1.01
CA LYS A 160 16.30 -19.74 0.45
C LYS A 160 16.71 -18.46 1.19
N SER A 161 16.82 -17.34 0.47
CA SER A 161 17.00 -16.04 1.11
C SER A 161 15.73 -15.65 1.85
N SER A 162 15.88 -14.89 2.93
CA SER A 162 14.77 -14.55 3.81
C SER A 162 14.73 -13.06 4.12
N LEU A 163 13.54 -12.53 4.33
CA LEU A 163 13.32 -11.22 4.94
C LEU A 163 13.18 -11.40 6.45
N LEU A 164 13.82 -10.51 7.21
CA LEU A 164 13.64 -10.43 8.64
C LEU A 164 12.46 -9.48 8.94
N VAL A 165 11.31 -10.07 9.26
CA VAL A 165 10.02 -9.35 9.35
C VAL A 165 9.56 -9.26 10.79
N THR A 166 8.90 -8.16 11.15
CA THR A 166 8.18 -8.06 12.43
C THR A 166 6.81 -8.70 12.26
N ALA A 167 6.51 -9.72 13.06
CA ALA A 167 5.24 -10.42 13.03
C ALA A 167 4.65 -10.52 14.44
N TRP A 168 3.33 -10.58 14.56
CA TRP A 168 2.64 -10.67 15.85
C TRP A 168 2.29 -12.11 16.16
N ASP A 169 2.62 -12.57 17.35
CA ASP A 169 2.28 -13.90 17.84
C ASP A 169 0.79 -13.96 18.18
N ILE A 170 0.04 -14.66 17.36
CA ILE A 170 -1.41 -14.82 17.51
C ILE A 170 -1.77 -16.22 18.01
N THR A 171 -0.81 -16.96 18.58
CA THR A 171 -1.01 -18.32 19.09
C THR A 171 -2.19 -18.41 20.05
N ASP A 172 -2.23 -17.54 21.05
CA ASP A 172 -3.31 -17.56 22.06
C ASP A 172 -4.66 -17.18 21.45
N ILE A 173 -4.68 -16.22 20.53
CA ILE A 173 -5.89 -15.79 19.81
C ILE A 173 -6.46 -16.95 19.00
N ILE A 174 -5.61 -17.67 18.26
CA ILE A 174 -6.00 -18.83 17.46
C ILE A 174 -6.58 -19.92 18.37
N HIS A 175 -5.90 -20.28 19.46
CA HIS A 175 -6.33 -21.38 20.33
C HIS A 175 -7.62 -21.09 21.09
N GLN A 176 -7.72 -19.90 21.69
CA GLN A 176 -8.88 -19.51 22.49
C GLN A 176 -10.15 -19.42 21.63
N ASN A 177 -10.02 -18.94 20.38
CA ASN A 177 -11.15 -18.71 19.48
C ASN A 177 -11.34 -19.82 18.44
N ARG A 178 -10.46 -20.83 18.46
CA ARG A 178 -10.43 -21.98 17.53
C ARG A 178 -10.42 -21.54 16.06
N LEU A 179 -9.63 -20.51 15.75
CA LEU A 179 -9.54 -19.95 14.41
C LEU A 179 -8.93 -20.94 13.43
N LYS A 180 -9.42 -20.91 12.19
CA LYS A 180 -8.97 -21.72 11.07
C LYS A 180 -8.68 -20.84 9.86
N GLU A 181 -8.07 -21.44 8.85
CA GLU A 181 -7.89 -20.78 7.56
C GLU A 181 -9.23 -20.24 7.01
N GLY A 182 -9.21 -18.99 6.56
CA GLY A 182 -10.39 -18.28 6.07
C GLY A 182 -11.24 -17.60 7.13
N ASP A 183 -10.98 -17.83 8.42
CA ASP A 183 -11.43 -16.92 9.48
C ASP A 183 -10.67 -15.58 9.40
N PHE A 184 -11.13 -14.58 10.12
CA PHE A 184 -10.60 -13.22 9.98
C PHE A 184 -10.45 -12.50 11.31
N LEU A 185 -9.52 -11.56 11.32
CA LEU A 185 -9.32 -10.60 12.40
C LEU A 185 -10.03 -9.30 12.04
N CYS A 186 -10.95 -8.86 12.88
CA CYS A 186 -11.48 -7.51 12.85
C CYS A 186 -10.51 -6.58 13.57
N ILE A 187 -9.93 -5.63 12.86
CA ILE A 187 -8.92 -4.70 13.36
C ILE A 187 -9.54 -3.31 13.43
N LYS A 188 -9.67 -2.78 14.64
CA LYS A 188 -10.18 -1.44 14.88
C LYS A 188 -9.03 -0.48 15.16
N LEU A 189 -9.04 0.68 14.51
CA LEU A 189 -8.11 1.77 14.83
C LEU A 189 -8.46 2.39 16.18
N VAL A 190 -7.51 2.41 17.12
CA VAL A 190 -7.66 3.02 18.45
C VAL A 190 -6.98 4.38 18.50
N ASN A 191 -5.75 4.47 17.99
CA ASN A 191 -5.00 5.71 17.94
C ASN A 191 -4.12 5.75 16.68
N TYR A 192 -4.43 6.66 15.76
CA TYR A 192 -3.70 6.83 14.50
C TYR A 192 -2.28 7.30 14.70
N GLU A 193 -2.08 8.40 15.44
CA GLU A 193 -0.77 8.99 15.69
C GLU A 193 0.17 8.03 16.42
N LYS A 194 -0.37 7.15 17.26
CA LYS A 194 0.41 6.14 17.98
C LYS A 194 0.50 4.80 17.25
N GLY A 195 -0.26 4.59 16.17
CA GLY A 195 -0.29 3.30 15.46
C GLY A 195 -0.84 2.16 16.31
N VAL A 196 -1.87 2.45 17.13
CA VAL A 196 -2.48 1.48 18.05
C VAL A 196 -3.78 0.96 17.46
N PHE A 197 -3.89 -0.37 17.42
CA PHE A 197 -5.04 -1.10 16.91
C PHE A 197 -5.57 -2.07 17.96
N GLN A 198 -6.84 -2.41 17.88
CA GLN A 198 -7.46 -3.47 18.66
C GLN A 198 -7.90 -4.60 17.73
N ILE A 199 -7.59 -5.84 18.10
CA ILE A 199 -7.94 -7.04 17.35
C ILE A 199 -9.10 -7.76 18.02
N GLN A 200 -10.10 -8.08 17.21
CA GLN A 200 -11.20 -8.97 17.56
C GLN A 200 -11.21 -10.16 16.59
N PRO A 201 -11.05 -11.40 17.10
CA PRO A 201 -11.15 -12.60 16.27
C PRO A 201 -12.59 -12.88 15.87
N CYS A 202 -12.80 -13.27 14.61
CA CYS A 202 -14.12 -13.51 14.04
C CYS A 202 -14.14 -14.76 13.15
N GLN A 203 -15.26 -15.48 13.17
CA GLN A 203 -15.46 -16.66 12.33
C GLN A 203 -16.04 -16.29 10.97
N LYS A 204 -15.66 -17.05 9.93
CA LYS A 204 -16.13 -16.84 8.55
C LYS A 204 -17.66 -16.74 8.42
N SER A 205 -18.41 -17.47 9.24
CA SER A 205 -19.88 -17.48 9.24
C SER A 205 -20.49 -16.10 9.49
N THR A 206 -19.82 -15.23 10.26
CA THR A 206 -20.31 -13.89 10.62
C THR A 206 -20.38 -12.93 9.42
N MET A 207 -19.49 -13.09 8.42
CA MET A 207 -19.42 -12.20 7.25
C MET A 207 -20.53 -12.41 6.24
N HIS A 208 -21.08 -13.63 6.13
CA HIS A 208 -22.10 -13.96 5.13
C HIS A 208 -23.37 -13.10 5.28
N LEU A 209 -23.70 -12.68 6.50
CA LEU A 209 -24.89 -11.87 6.79
C LEU A 209 -24.80 -10.43 6.26
N ALA A 210 -23.61 -9.92 5.97
CA ALA A 210 -23.39 -8.54 5.54
C ALA A 210 -22.97 -8.38 4.07
N ARG A 211 -22.91 -9.47 3.29
CA ARG A 211 -22.35 -9.48 1.93
C ARG A 211 -22.96 -8.43 1.00
N LEU A 212 -24.27 -8.23 1.04
CA LEU A 212 -24.96 -7.24 0.21
C LEU A 212 -24.58 -5.80 0.60
N LYS A 213 -24.46 -5.52 1.91
CA LYS A 213 -24.05 -4.19 2.39
C LYS A 213 -22.61 -3.88 2.01
N ILE A 214 -21.72 -4.85 2.16
CA ILE A 214 -20.31 -4.74 1.76
C ILE A 214 -20.21 -4.47 0.26
N ARG A 215 -20.93 -5.23 -0.57
CA ARG A 215 -20.96 -5.00 -2.01
C ARG A 215 -21.51 -3.61 -2.36
N SER A 216 -22.56 -3.16 -1.68
CA SER A 216 -23.10 -1.82 -1.86
C SER A 216 -22.05 -0.75 -1.54
N LEU A 217 -21.29 -0.92 -0.44
CA LEU A 217 -20.20 -0.02 -0.10
C LEU A 217 -19.14 0.00 -1.21
N PHE A 218 -18.69 -1.17 -1.67
CA PHE A 218 -17.64 -1.27 -2.69
C PHE A 218 -18.04 -0.59 -4.01
N VAL A 219 -19.27 -0.82 -4.48
CA VAL A 219 -19.79 -0.15 -5.69
C VAL A 219 -19.81 1.37 -5.51
N SER A 220 -20.29 1.85 -4.35
CA SER A 220 -20.28 3.29 -4.06
C SER A 220 -18.87 3.87 -3.95
N MET A 221 -17.93 3.13 -3.37
CA MET A 221 -16.53 3.54 -3.27
C MET A 221 -15.89 3.66 -4.65
N GLU A 222 -16.04 2.65 -5.51
CA GLU A 222 -15.50 2.66 -6.86
C GLU A 222 -16.12 3.77 -7.72
N THR A 223 -17.42 4.03 -7.58
CA THR A 223 -18.09 5.15 -8.26
C THR A 223 -17.45 6.48 -7.87
N ILE A 224 -17.31 6.75 -6.57
CA ILE A 224 -16.69 7.99 -6.07
C ILE A 224 -15.22 8.09 -6.50
N LEU A 225 -14.47 7.00 -6.41
CA LEU A 225 -13.06 6.97 -6.85
C LEU A 225 -12.93 7.27 -8.34
N THR A 226 -13.83 6.74 -9.17
CA THR A 226 -13.80 6.99 -10.61
C THR A 226 -14.05 8.46 -10.93
N GLU A 227 -14.97 9.10 -10.20
CA GLU A 227 -15.23 10.54 -10.32
C GLU A 227 -14.03 11.38 -9.85
N LEU A 228 -13.43 11.04 -8.69
CA LEU A 228 -12.28 11.77 -8.14
C LEU A 228 -11.01 11.58 -8.99
N CYS A 229 -10.78 10.37 -9.52
CA CYS A 229 -9.64 10.07 -10.39
C CYS A 229 -9.77 10.69 -11.80
N ALA A 230 -10.85 11.42 -12.10
CA ALA A 230 -10.90 12.29 -13.28
C ALA A 230 -9.91 13.47 -13.17
N SER A 231 -9.49 13.84 -11.96
CA SER A 231 -8.37 14.77 -11.74
C SER A 231 -7.05 14.02 -11.69
N ASP A 232 -6.11 14.38 -12.56
CA ASP A 232 -4.75 13.80 -12.58
C ASP A 232 -4.03 14.00 -11.22
N SER A 233 -4.28 15.13 -10.56
CA SER A 233 -3.71 15.42 -9.24
C SER A 233 -4.14 14.38 -8.21
N PHE A 234 -5.44 14.09 -8.10
CA PHE A 234 -5.98 13.09 -7.20
C PHE A 234 -5.59 11.67 -7.61
N CYS A 235 -5.58 11.35 -8.91
CA CYS A 235 -5.19 10.04 -9.42
C CYS A 235 -3.72 9.71 -9.11
N SER A 236 -2.88 10.74 -8.96
CA SER A 236 -1.46 10.59 -8.63
C SER A 236 -1.15 10.36 -7.14
N ILE A 237 -2.11 10.57 -6.23
CA ILE A 237 -1.86 10.44 -4.78
C ILE A 237 -1.82 8.97 -4.33
N ASP A 238 -1.20 8.73 -3.17
CA ASP A 238 -1.10 7.40 -2.58
C ASP A 238 -2.46 6.76 -2.25
N LEU A 239 -2.53 5.41 -2.34
CA LEU A 239 -3.75 4.62 -2.10
C LEU A 239 -4.40 4.92 -0.75
N LYS A 240 -3.62 5.18 0.30
CA LYS A 240 -4.16 5.51 1.62
C LYS A 240 -4.96 6.81 1.54
N LYS A 241 -4.42 7.86 0.94
CA LYS A 241 -5.14 9.14 0.76
C LYS A 241 -6.36 8.99 -0.14
N GLN A 242 -6.27 8.24 -1.24
CA GLN A 242 -7.42 7.97 -2.11
C GLN A 242 -8.55 7.31 -1.33
N LEU A 243 -8.26 6.23 -0.59
CA LEU A 243 -9.28 5.52 0.19
C LEU A 243 -9.84 6.35 1.35
N LEU A 244 -9.02 7.12 2.07
CA LEU A 244 -9.51 8.03 3.11
C LEU A 244 -10.46 9.08 2.54
N CYS A 245 -10.10 9.67 1.40
CA CYS A 245 -10.95 10.64 0.72
C CYS A 245 -12.29 10.03 0.34
N THR A 246 -12.27 8.86 -0.29
CA THR A 246 -13.47 8.14 -0.74
C THR A 246 -14.35 7.77 0.43
N LEU A 247 -13.79 7.17 1.47
CA LEU A 247 -14.52 6.82 2.70
C LEU A 247 -15.08 8.07 3.41
N PHE A 248 -14.41 9.21 3.28
CA PHE A 248 -14.92 10.49 3.76
C PHE A 248 -16.11 11.02 2.93
N HIS A 249 -16.22 10.70 1.64
CA HIS A 249 -17.35 11.12 0.81
C HIS A 249 -18.54 10.14 0.84
N ILE A 250 -18.32 8.90 1.26
CA ILE A 250 -19.37 7.88 1.40
C ILE A 250 -20.49 8.32 2.36
N ASP A 251 -21.73 7.96 2.02
CA ASP A 251 -22.89 8.09 2.91
C ASP A 251 -22.68 7.25 4.18
N LYS A 252 -22.91 7.86 5.34
CA LYS A 252 -22.67 7.23 6.65
C LYS A 252 -23.48 5.94 6.85
N SER A 253 -24.64 5.81 6.20
CA SER A 253 -25.45 4.59 6.25
C SER A 253 -24.76 3.37 5.62
N LEU A 254 -23.92 3.58 4.60
CA LEU A 254 -23.15 2.54 3.92
C LEU A 254 -21.92 2.08 4.72
N LEU A 255 -21.45 2.91 5.65
CA LEU A 255 -20.36 2.56 6.57
C LEU A 255 -20.81 1.63 7.71
N ASN A 256 -22.10 1.34 7.82
CA ASN A 256 -22.65 0.40 8.80
C ASN A 256 -22.49 -1.06 8.33
N ILE A 257 -21.22 -1.47 8.18
CA ILE A 257 -20.79 -2.83 7.86
C ILE A 257 -19.95 -3.40 9.01
N PRO A 258 -19.85 -4.74 9.14
CA PRO A 258 -19.05 -5.35 10.22
C PRO A 258 -17.58 -4.97 10.15
N ALA A 259 -16.99 -5.03 8.94
CA ALA A 259 -15.62 -4.61 8.69
C ALA A 259 -15.36 -4.47 7.17
N PHE A 260 -14.42 -3.60 6.82
CA PHE A 260 -13.95 -3.33 5.46
C PHE A 260 -12.69 -4.16 5.14
N SER A 261 -12.64 -4.78 3.98
CA SER A 261 -11.48 -5.54 3.50
C SER A 261 -10.91 -4.83 2.28
N LEU A 262 -9.66 -4.39 2.36
CA LEU A 262 -8.98 -3.80 1.21
C LEU A 262 -8.88 -4.81 0.06
N MET A 263 -8.52 -6.06 0.36
CA MET A 263 -8.35 -7.08 -0.66
C MET A 263 -9.66 -7.45 -1.34
N ASP A 264 -10.75 -7.65 -0.56
CA ASP A 264 -12.04 -7.93 -1.18
C ASP A 264 -12.55 -6.71 -1.98
N PHE A 265 -12.17 -5.48 -1.60
CA PHE A 265 -12.47 -4.28 -2.38
C PHE A 265 -11.70 -4.24 -3.70
N ILE A 266 -10.37 -4.41 -3.67
CA ILE A 266 -9.52 -4.44 -4.86
C ILE A 266 -9.96 -5.56 -5.81
N GLU A 267 -10.20 -6.75 -5.30
CA GLU A 267 -10.71 -7.88 -6.08
C GLU A 267 -12.10 -7.61 -6.68
N SER A 268 -12.88 -6.71 -6.08
CA SER A 268 -14.22 -6.35 -6.57
C SER A 268 -14.23 -5.32 -7.69
N LEU A 269 -13.15 -4.56 -7.88
CA LEU A 269 -13.05 -3.48 -8.87
C LEU A 269 -13.36 -3.98 -10.29
N THR A 270 -14.01 -3.12 -11.07
CA THR A 270 -14.37 -3.36 -12.47
C THR A 270 -13.89 -2.26 -13.42
N GLU A 271 -13.75 -1.03 -12.95
CA GLU A 271 -13.37 0.15 -13.74
C GLU A 271 -11.99 0.69 -13.34
N LEU A 272 -11.51 0.37 -12.14
CA LEU A 272 -10.22 0.79 -11.62
C LEU A 272 -9.28 -0.40 -11.44
N GLU A 273 -7.97 -0.13 -11.50
CA GLU A 273 -6.93 -1.09 -11.15
C GLU A 273 -5.93 -0.47 -10.17
N VAL A 274 -5.33 -1.30 -9.31
CA VAL A 274 -4.25 -0.86 -8.42
C VAL A 274 -2.93 -1.09 -9.11
N ILE A 275 -2.10 -0.05 -9.17
CA ILE A 275 -0.72 -0.14 -9.63
C ILE A 275 0.23 0.17 -8.48
N GLY A 276 1.35 -0.53 -8.42
CA GLY A 276 2.45 -0.19 -7.51
C GLY A 276 3.19 1.06 -7.99
N SER A 277 3.56 1.95 -7.07
CA SER A 277 4.42 3.11 -7.30
C SER A 277 5.65 3.01 -6.41
N GLU A 278 6.83 3.23 -6.99
CA GLU A 278 8.13 3.07 -6.32
C GLU A 278 8.31 4.04 -5.13
N GLU A 279 7.74 5.25 -5.21
CA GLU A 279 7.90 6.29 -4.19
C GLU A 279 6.76 6.30 -3.14
N ASP A 280 5.53 6.00 -3.55
CA ASP A 280 4.33 6.26 -2.75
C ASP A 280 3.57 4.99 -2.31
N GLY A 281 3.94 3.81 -2.78
CA GLY A 281 3.21 2.55 -2.59
C GLY A 281 2.13 2.35 -3.65
N GLY A 282 1.05 1.63 -3.33
CA GLY A 282 -0.05 1.44 -4.29
C GLY A 282 -0.78 2.75 -4.62
N ARG A 283 -1.42 2.80 -5.80
CA ARG A 283 -2.45 3.79 -6.16
C ARG A 283 -3.49 3.20 -7.10
N LEU A 284 -4.72 3.67 -7.02
CA LEU A 284 -5.82 3.32 -7.92
C LEU A 284 -5.79 4.24 -9.15
N VAL A 285 -5.85 3.63 -10.33
CA VAL A 285 -5.93 4.33 -11.61
C VAL A 285 -7.09 3.78 -12.44
N PRO A 286 -7.64 4.57 -13.38
CA PRO A 286 -8.59 4.07 -14.36
C PRO A 286 -8.02 2.84 -15.08
N GLY A 287 -8.75 1.74 -15.03
CA GLY A 287 -8.37 0.51 -15.67
C GLY A 287 -8.21 0.75 -17.17
N SER A 288 -7.11 0.27 -17.73
CA SER A 288 -7.00 0.22 -19.18
C SER A 288 -8.19 -0.60 -19.73
N LYS A 289 -8.99 -0.02 -20.64
CA LYS A 289 -10.16 -0.68 -21.28
C LYS A 289 -9.84 -2.02 -22.00
N ASN A 290 -8.61 -2.52 -21.90
CA ASN A 290 -8.11 -3.69 -22.57
C ASN A 290 -8.16 -4.98 -21.74
N TYR A 291 -8.70 -4.98 -20.52
CA TYR A 291 -8.91 -6.22 -19.75
C TYR A 291 -10.30 -6.34 -19.13
N LEU A 292 -11.34 -6.10 -19.93
CA LEU A 292 -12.63 -6.77 -19.74
C LEU A 292 -12.47 -8.26 -20.06
N ASN A 293 -11.87 -9.00 -19.12
CA ASN A 293 -11.97 -10.46 -18.99
C ASN A 293 -11.54 -10.85 -17.56
N LYS A 294 -12.44 -10.66 -16.60
CA LYS A 294 -12.48 -11.49 -15.40
C LYS A 294 -13.00 -12.87 -15.82
N SER A 295 -12.11 -13.82 -16.10
CA SER A 295 -12.35 -15.23 -15.77
C SER A 295 -11.61 -15.46 -14.44
N VAL A 296 -12.32 -15.68 -13.35
CA VAL A 296 -12.47 -17.00 -12.74
C VAL A 296 -11.20 -17.83 -12.90
N CYS A 297 -10.59 -18.17 -11.76
CA CYS A 297 -9.55 -19.18 -11.65
C CYS A 297 -9.97 -20.44 -12.43
N GLU A 298 -9.46 -20.54 -13.65
CA GLU A 298 -8.99 -21.70 -14.41
C GLU A 298 -8.79 -21.26 -15.87
N GLU A 299 -7.62 -20.67 -16.18
CA GLU A 299 -7.16 -20.57 -17.57
C GLU A 299 -5.71 -21.07 -17.71
N LYS A 300 -5.55 -21.99 -18.67
CA LYS A 300 -4.33 -22.66 -19.11
C LYS A 300 -3.14 -21.70 -19.24
N PRO A 301 -1.89 -22.19 -19.08
CA PRO A 301 -0.70 -21.35 -19.19
C PRO A 301 -0.69 -20.61 -20.53
N ARG A 302 -0.94 -19.29 -20.49
CA ARG A 302 -0.70 -18.42 -21.65
C ARG A 302 0.77 -18.56 -22.04
N VAL A 303 1.00 -19.03 -23.26
CA VAL A 303 2.33 -19.17 -23.87
C VAL A 303 2.81 -17.76 -24.25
N SER A 304 4.04 -17.41 -23.89
CA SER A 304 4.64 -16.11 -24.22
C SER A 304 4.60 -15.88 -25.75
N LYS A 305 4.29 -14.65 -26.17
CA LYS A 305 4.07 -14.28 -27.57
C LYS A 305 5.33 -13.74 -28.25
N GLY A 306 6.38 -13.48 -27.48
CA GLY A 306 7.62 -12.95 -27.99
C GLY A 306 7.58 -11.44 -28.20
N GLU A 307 6.96 -10.70 -27.27
CA GLU A 307 6.88 -9.23 -27.28
C GLU A 307 8.28 -8.61 -27.26
N THR A 308 8.51 -7.57 -28.09
CA THR A 308 9.84 -6.99 -28.30
C THR A 308 9.91 -5.48 -28.06
N GLY A 309 9.00 -4.95 -27.25
CA GLY A 309 8.91 -3.53 -26.89
C GLY A 309 9.97 -3.07 -25.88
N SER A 310 9.54 -2.45 -24.79
CA SER A 310 10.42 -2.11 -23.67
C SER A 310 10.88 -3.36 -22.90
N LEU A 311 11.86 -3.22 -22.00
CA LEU A 311 12.24 -4.30 -21.09
C LEU A 311 11.05 -4.76 -20.25
N ASP A 312 10.19 -3.85 -19.80
CA ASP A 312 8.99 -4.20 -19.03
C ASP A 312 7.98 -5.00 -19.85
N MET A 313 7.80 -4.67 -21.14
CA MET A 313 6.95 -5.45 -22.04
C MET A 313 7.50 -6.86 -22.24
N ILE A 314 8.82 -6.99 -22.35
CA ILE A 314 9.49 -8.29 -22.46
C ILE A 314 9.31 -9.08 -21.16
N PHE A 315 9.49 -8.46 -19.99
CA PHE A 315 9.33 -9.12 -18.69
C PHE A 315 7.90 -9.54 -18.41
N GLN A 316 6.93 -8.70 -18.76
CA GLN A 316 5.51 -8.99 -18.64
C GLN A 316 5.10 -10.16 -19.55
N ASP A 317 5.60 -10.20 -20.80
CA ASP A 317 5.34 -11.31 -21.72
C ASP A 317 5.99 -12.62 -21.25
N LEU A 318 7.17 -12.54 -20.64
CA LEU A 318 7.86 -13.66 -20.01
C LEU A 318 7.31 -14.04 -18.62
N LYS A 319 6.33 -13.29 -18.10
CA LYS A 319 5.72 -13.46 -16.77
C LYS A 319 6.73 -13.41 -15.62
N LEU A 320 7.72 -12.53 -15.74
CA LEU A 320 8.71 -12.31 -14.69
C LEU A 320 8.13 -11.38 -13.64
N ALA A 321 8.49 -11.64 -12.38
CA ALA A 321 7.96 -10.93 -11.22
C ALA A 321 8.69 -9.61 -10.91
N PHE A 322 9.52 -9.12 -11.83
CA PHE A 322 10.32 -7.91 -11.64
C PHE A 322 10.26 -6.99 -12.86
N ASN A 323 10.40 -5.69 -12.61
CA ASN A 323 10.41 -4.63 -13.62
C ASN A 323 11.85 -4.28 -14.08
N LYS A 324 11.97 -3.34 -15.03
CA LYS A 324 13.26 -2.88 -15.55
C LYS A 324 14.21 -2.33 -14.48
N ASP A 325 13.72 -1.50 -13.56
CA ASP A 325 14.59 -0.79 -12.61
C ASP A 325 15.04 -1.70 -11.46
N GLU A 326 14.19 -2.65 -11.07
CA GLU A 326 14.56 -3.79 -10.21
C GLU A 326 15.61 -4.67 -10.90
N PHE A 327 15.41 -5.00 -12.17
CA PHE A 327 16.37 -5.76 -12.96
C PHE A 327 17.73 -5.04 -13.04
N VAL A 328 17.74 -3.73 -13.28
CA VAL A 328 18.94 -2.89 -13.33
C VAL A 328 19.63 -2.81 -11.96
N SER A 329 18.87 -2.67 -10.88
CA SER A 329 19.40 -2.63 -9.51
C SER A 329 20.06 -3.95 -9.13
N ILE A 330 19.45 -5.07 -9.51
CA ILE A 330 20.02 -6.40 -9.36
C ILE A 330 21.31 -6.52 -10.19
N LEU A 331 21.32 -6.02 -11.43
CA LEU A 331 22.48 -6.06 -12.33
C LEU A 331 23.68 -5.26 -11.76
N TYR A 332 23.46 -4.01 -11.32
CA TYR A 332 24.51 -3.15 -10.77
C TYR A 332 25.10 -3.68 -9.46
N THR A 333 24.24 -4.24 -8.60
CA THR A 333 24.68 -4.86 -7.34
C THR A 333 25.60 -6.05 -7.60
N ILE A 334 25.34 -6.83 -8.66
CA ILE A 334 26.12 -8.01 -8.99
C ILE A 334 27.39 -7.66 -9.77
N MET A 335 27.33 -6.67 -10.67
CA MET A 335 28.51 -6.15 -11.39
C MET A 335 29.54 -5.50 -10.45
N GLY A 336 29.12 -4.99 -9.29
CA GLY A 336 30.01 -4.49 -8.24
C GLY A 336 30.75 -5.58 -7.46
N SER A 337 30.47 -6.86 -7.71
CA SER A 337 31.13 -7.99 -7.06
C SER A 337 32.13 -8.65 -8.02
N GLU A 338 33.39 -8.76 -7.59
CA GLU A 338 34.47 -9.41 -8.36
C GLU A 338 34.24 -10.90 -8.66
N THR A 339 33.26 -11.53 -8.02
CA THR A 339 33.06 -12.99 -8.04
C THR A 339 32.00 -13.50 -9.01
N TYR A 340 31.22 -12.66 -9.68
CA TYR A 340 30.06 -13.12 -10.47
C TYR A 340 30.23 -12.94 -11.98
N LYS A 341 29.79 -13.97 -12.72
CA LYS A 341 29.61 -13.91 -14.17
C LYS A 341 28.18 -13.49 -14.47
N LEU A 342 28.00 -12.51 -15.37
CA LEU A 342 26.72 -12.00 -15.83
C LEU A 342 25.72 -13.13 -16.19
N GLU A 343 26.22 -14.19 -16.80
CA GLU A 343 25.48 -15.39 -17.20
C GLU A 343 24.76 -16.10 -16.03
N SER A 344 25.32 -16.03 -14.82
CA SER A 344 24.71 -16.61 -13.62
C SER A 344 23.50 -15.81 -13.15
N VAL A 345 23.51 -14.49 -13.34
CA VAL A 345 22.39 -13.57 -13.01
C VAL A 345 21.17 -13.88 -13.86
N PHE A 346 21.40 -14.09 -15.15
CA PHE A 346 20.37 -14.53 -16.09
C PHE A 346 19.77 -15.87 -15.72
N LYS A 347 20.57 -16.79 -15.17
CA LYS A 347 20.07 -18.09 -14.74
C LYS A 347 19.10 -17.97 -13.54
N ILE A 348 19.37 -17.05 -12.62
CA ILE A 348 18.59 -16.83 -11.40
C ILE A 348 17.30 -16.09 -11.71
N LEU A 349 17.39 -14.99 -12.46
CA LEU A 349 16.23 -14.13 -12.73
C LEU A 349 15.22 -14.80 -13.66
N PHE A 350 15.67 -15.72 -14.51
CA PHE A 350 14.83 -16.31 -15.54
C PHE A 350 14.70 -17.83 -15.44
N GLY A 351 14.98 -18.43 -14.28
CA GLY A 351 14.57 -19.81 -13.99
C GLY A 351 15.35 -20.91 -14.71
N GLY A 352 16.63 -20.68 -15.01
CA GLY A 352 17.59 -21.78 -15.11
C GLY A 352 17.48 -22.81 -16.23
N GLU A 353 16.77 -22.57 -17.34
CA GLU A 353 16.88 -23.41 -18.55
C GLU A 353 16.87 -22.53 -19.82
N GLY A 354 17.82 -22.78 -20.73
CA GLY A 354 18.25 -21.88 -21.80
C GLY A 354 17.27 -21.63 -22.96
N LYS A 355 15.96 -21.57 -22.73
CA LYS A 355 14.96 -21.10 -23.70
C LYS A 355 13.91 -20.22 -23.02
N ILE A 356 14.38 -19.13 -22.43
CA ILE A 356 13.57 -18.13 -21.74
C ILE A 356 12.73 -17.33 -22.74
N PHE A 357 13.34 -16.92 -23.86
CA PHE A 357 12.67 -16.11 -24.86
C PHE A 357 11.83 -16.96 -25.81
N SER A 358 10.64 -16.46 -26.15
CA SER A 358 9.73 -17.16 -27.05
C SER A 358 10.18 -17.19 -28.49
N ASN A 359 11.06 -16.26 -28.89
CA ASN A 359 11.70 -16.25 -30.20
C ASN A 359 13.04 -15.50 -30.20
N GLN A 360 13.81 -15.68 -31.28
CA GLN A 360 15.13 -15.05 -31.46
C GLN A 360 15.06 -13.51 -31.49
N SER A 361 13.96 -12.93 -31.97
CA SER A 361 13.78 -11.48 -32.04
C SER A 361 13.67 -10.86 -30.65
N GLN A 362 12.89 -11.48 -29.76
CA GLN A 362 12.76 -11.09 -28.36
C GLN A 362 14.08 -11.20 -27.62
N HIS A 363 14.84 -12.25 -27.87
CA HIS A 363 16.20 -12.41 -27.35
C HIS A 363 17.12 -11.26 -27.81
N GLU A 364 17.18 -10.98 -29.11
CA GLU A 364 18.08 -9.95 -29.65
C GLU A 364 17.73 -8.54 -29.16
N ILE A 365 16.44 -8.21 -29.07
CA ILE A 365 15.99 -6.90 -28.61
C ILE A 365 16.21 -6.73 -27.11
N PHE A 366 16.00 -7.80 -26.33
CA PHE A 366 16.37 -7.81 -24.91
C PHE A 366 17.86 -7.49 -24.72
N TYR A 367 18.77 -8.18 -25.43
CA TYR A 367 20.21 -7.93 -25.33
C TYR A 367 20.62 -6.56 -25.89
N LYS A 368 19.86 -6.00 -26.83
CA LYS A 368 20.07 -4.63 -27.31
C LYS A 368 19.75 -3.60 -26.24
N HIS A 369 18.69 -3.81 -25.44
CA HIS A 369 18.40 -2.97 -24.28
C HIS A 369 19.48 -3.14 -23.20
N LEU A 370 19.93 -4.37 -22.96
CA LEU A 370 21.01 -4.65 -22.01
C LEU A 370 22.31 -3.92 -22.35
N ARG A 371 22.72 -3.88 -23.62
CA ARG A 371 23.95 -3.18 -24.05
C ARG A 371 23.89 -1.66 -23.93
N LYS A 372 22.71 -1.08 -23.73
CA LYS A 372 22.50 0.36 -23.54
C LYS A 372 22.51 0.76 -22.06
N LEU A 373 22.26 -0.20 -21.18
CA LEU A 373 22.45 -0.08 -19.74
C LEU A 373 23.95 -0.18 -19.44
#